data_AF-A0A0C2ZZN0-F1
#
_entry.id   AF-A0A0C2ZZN0-F1
#
_cell.length_a   1.000
_cell.length_b   1.000
_cell.length_c   1.000
_cell.angle_alpha   90.00
_cell.angle_beta   90.00
_cell.angle_gamma   90.00
#
_symmetry.space_group_name_H-M   'P 1'
#
loop_
_entity.id
_entity.type
_entity.pdbx_description
1 polymer ?
#
loop_
_entity_poly.entity_id
_entity_poly.type
_entity_poly.pdbx_seq_one_letter_code
_entity_poly.pdbx_strand_id
1 'polypeptide(L)'
;MYSRYFMLLGSAFLGIGLLFYALFRYAGYLNTPFTGALPTFLHVVAFSLISASLLSTPKRHYGAILFWLMLNLLFELLQYNFHGVFDPMDMAAALLGGVFALLILTLGHHIYPQKYREVHYMRLKLASTLFAGGLLMSGSVYLCYEPVYMSYDTLRTNYPKLSTHDIAKTGKIVLYNNYLYVTEPNVGIHVYDNQDPANPQKKAFIELPGSVDSAIKDGMLYADSFIDLVVIDISTIAEGNITLVSRLEDVFKYNAYQVFEDEYPCLIGKDETKGVIIAYE
;
A
#
# COMPACT_ATOMS: atom_id res chain seq x y z
N MET A 1 -25.25 -38.88 -1.50
CA MET A 1 -25.92 -37.61 -1.11
C MET A 1 -24.94 -36.73 -0.32
N TYR A 2 -24.36 -37.25 0.76
CA TYR A 2 -23.39 -36.57 1.63
C TYR A 2 -22.19 -35.87 0.94
N SER A 3 -21.44 -36.58 0.10
CA SER A 3 -20.29 -36.00 -0.61
C SER A 3 -20.68 -34.87 -1.59
N ARG A 4 -21.93 -34.84 -2.08
CA ARG A 4 -22.42 -33.69 -2.89
C ARG A 4 -22.66 -32.46 -2.02
N TYR A 5 -23.14 -32.65 -0.79
CA TYR A 5 -23.41 -31.56 0.15
C TYR A 5 -22.13 -30.82 0.53
N PHE A 6 -21.06 -31.53 0.91
CA PHE A 6 -19.77 -30.88 1.21
C PHE A 6 -19.10 -30.26 0.01
N MET A 7 -19.22 -30.86 -1.17
CA MET A 7 -18.69 -30.27 -2.39
C MET A 7 -19.42 -28.96 -2.71
N LEU A 8 -20.76 -28.94 -2.64
CA LEU A 8 -21.55 -27.72 -2.85
C LEU A 8 -21.25 -26.65 -1.80
N LEU A 9 -21.21 -27.03 -0.53
CA LEU A 9 -20.95 -26.11 0.57
C LEU A 9 -19.53 -25.54 0.48
N GLY A 10 -18.52 -26.39 0.26
CA GLY A 10 -17.14 -25.95 0.06
C GLY A 10 -16.97 -25.06 -1.17
N SER A 11 -17.63 -25.37 -2.29
CA SER A 11 -17.64 -24.50 -3.46
C SER A 11 -18.33 -23.16 -3.21
N ALA A 12 -19.38 -23.11 -2.38
CA ALA A 12 -20.03 -21.86 -1.99
C ALA A 12 -19.10 -20.99 -1.12
N PHE A 13 -18.43 -21.58 -0.13
CA PHE A 13 -17.41 -20.88 0.67
C PHE A 13 -16.28 -20.35 -0.20
N LEU A 14 -15.80 -21.13 -1.18
CA LEU A 14 -14.78 -20.71 -2.13
C LEU A 14 -15.26 -19.54 -3.00
N GLY A 15 -16.49 -19.62 -3.54
CA GLY A 15 -17.07 -18.56 -4.36
C GLY A 15 -17.27 -17.25 -3.58
N ILE A 16 -17.75 -17.33 -2.35
CA ILE A 16 -17.87 -16.16 -1.45
C ILE A 16 -16.50 -15.57 -1.14
N GLY A 17 -15.49 -16.41 -0.86
CA GLY A 17 -14.12 -15.96 -0.62
C GLY A 17 -13.51 -15.25 -1.83
N LEU A 18 -13.70 -15.78 -3.04
CA LEU A 18 -13.22 -15.15 -4.28
C LEU A 18 -13.95 -13.84 -4.58
N LEU A 19 -15.28 -13.78 -4.39
CA LEU A 19 -16.06 -12.56 -4.56
C LEU A 19 -15.61 -11.49 -3.56
N PHE A 20 -15.41 -11.87 -2.30
CA PHE A 20 -14.92 -10.98 -1.26
C PHE A 20 -13.51 -10.48 -1.58
N TYR A 21 -12.59 -11.36 -2.00
CA TYR A 21 -11.25 -10.97 -2.42
C TYR A 21 -11.27 -9.97 -3.58
N ALA A 22 -12.13 -10.18 -4.59
CA ALA A 22 -12.30 -9.25 -5.70
C ALA A 22 -12.81 -7.88 -5.24
N LEU A 23 -13.82 -7.83 -4.35
CA LEU A 23 -14.35 -6.59 -3.81
C LEU A 23 -13.35 -5.86 -2.91
N PHE A 24 -12.63 -6.60 -2.07
CA PHE A 24 -11.67 -6.03 -1.13
C PHE A 24 -10.46 -5.44 -1.84
N ARG A 25 -9.84 -6.20 -2.76
CA ARG A 25 -8.59 -5.79 -3.42
C ARG A 25 -8.78 -4.75 -4.52
N TYR A 26 -9.93 -4.72 -5.19
CA TYR A 26 -10.17 -3.78 -6.29
C TYR A 26 -11.06 -2.59 -5.94
N ALA A 27 -11.94 -2.71 -4.95
CA ALA A 27 -12.92 -1.65 -4.65
C ALA A 27 -12.61 -0.84 -3.37
N GLY A 28 -11.67 -1.28 -2.53
CA GLY A 28 -11.16 -0.49 -1.38
C GLY A 28 -12.15 -0.27 -0.22
N TYR A 29 -13.35 -0.88 -0.26
CA TYR A 29 -14.46 -0.55 0.64
C TYR A 29 -14.35 -1.12 2.07
N LEU A 30 -13.37 -1.98 2.38
CA LEU A 30 -13.34 -2.74 3.65
C LEU A 30 -11.92 -2.95 4.22
N ASN A 31 -11.06 -1.95 4.32
CA ASN A 31 -9.67 -2.12 4.82
C ASN A 31 -9.58 -2.11 6.36
N THR A 32 -10.03 -3.18 7.02
CA THR A 32 -9.76 -3.42 8.45
C THR A 32 -9.01 -4.75 8.62
N PRO A 33 -8.19 -4.92 9.67
CA PRO A 33 -7.52 -6.20 9.95
C PRO A 33 -8.50 -7.38 10.05
N PHE A 34 -9.71 -7.13 10.57
CA PHE A 34 -10.75 -8.14 10.69
C PHE A 34 -11.29 -8.61 9.32
N THR A 35 -11.52 -7.68 8.41
CA THR A 35 -11.98 -7.98 7.05
C THR A 35 -10.85 -8.53 6.18
N GLY A 36 -9.60 -8.17 6.46
CA GLY A 36 -8.41 -8.72 5.80
C GLY A 36 -8.22 -10.22 6.02
N ALA A 37 -8.58 -10.74 7.20
CA ALA A 37 -8.40 -12.14 7.56
C ALA A 37 -9.55 -13.10 7.13
N LEU A 38 -10.66 -12.54 6.64
CA LEU A 38 -11.83 -13.32 6.21
C LEU A 38 -11.53 -14.31 5.06
N PRO A 39 -10.74 -13.96 4.02
CA PRO A 39 -10.36 -14.90 2.97
C PRO A 39 -9.68 -16.16 3.51
N THR A 40 -8.81 -16.02 4.51
CA THR A 40 -8.07 -17.14 5.13
C THR A 40 -9.01 -18.10 5.85
N PHE A 41 -9.96 -17.58 6.62
CA PHE A 41 -11.02 -18.38 7.23
C PHE A 41 -11.82 -19.15 6.16
N LEU A 42 -12.30 -18.45 5.13
CA LEU A 42 -13.14 -19.05 4.07
C LEU A 42 -12.36 -20.10 3.27
N HIS A 43 -11.07 -19.88 3.02
CA HIS A 43 -10.20 -20.80 2.31
C HIS A 43 -10.03 -22.12 3.07
N VAL A 44 -9.66 -22.07 4.36
CA VAL A 44 -9.48 -23.27 5.19
C VAL A 44 -10.77 -24.09 5.25
N VAL A 45 -11.93 -23.43 5.40
CA VAL A 45 -13.24 -24.11 5.39
C VAL A 45 -13.53 -24.74 4.03
N ALA A 46 -13.39 -23.98 2.94
CA ALA A 46 -13.73 -24.42 1.60
C ALA A 46 -12.91 -25.66 1.18
N PHE A 47 -11.59 -25.58 1.29
CA PHE A 47 -10.71 -26.65 0.83
C PHE A 47 -10.78 -27.89 1.72
N SER A 48 -11.04 -27.73 3.02
CA SER A 48 -11.31 -28.84 3.93
C SER A 48 -12.57 -29.60 3.52
N LEU A 49 -13.67 -28.90 3.23
CA LEU A 49 -14.93 -29.51 2.81
C LEU A 49 -14.85 -30.13 1.42
N ILE A 50 -14.21 -29.47 0.46
CA ILE A 50 -13.98 -30.01 -0.88
C ILE A 50 -13.12 -31.27 -0.80
N SER A 51 -12.03 -31.26 -0.04
CA SER A 51 -11.16 -32.43 0.14
C SER A 51 -11.90 -33.56 0.86
N ALA A 52 -12.65 -33.27 1.92
CA ALA A 52 -13.50 -34.25 2.59
C ALA A 52 -14.56 -34.85 1.64
N SER A 53 -15.10 -34.06 0.70
CA SER A 53 -16.03 -34.55 -0.30
C SER A 53 -15.40 -35.56 -1.27
N LEU A 54 -14.10 -35.44 -1.53
CA LEU A 54 -13.32 -36.34 -2.40
C LEU A 54 -12.87 -37.60 -1.66
N LEU A 55 -12.79 -37.53 -0.32
CA LEU A 55 -12.31 -38.61 0.53
C LEU A 55 -13.48 -39.47 1.03
N SER A 56 -13.36 -40.78 0.85
CA SER A 56 -14.45 -41.72 1.14
C SER A 56 -14.63 -42.05 2.63
N THR A 57 -13.66 -41.73 3.49
CA THR A 57 -13.63 -42.17 4.90
C THR A 57 -13.49 -41.01 5.88
N PRO A 58 -14.24 -41.00 7.00
CA PRO A 58 -14.22 -39.94 8.02
C PRO A 58 -12.83 -39.66 8.59
N LYS A 59 -12.02 -40.71 8.84
CA LYS A 59 -10.65 -40.57 9.36
C LYS A 59 -9.75 -39.71 8.45
N ARG A 60 -9.97 -39.76 7.13
CA ARG A 60 -9.21 -38.96 6.16
C ARG A 60 -9.70 -37.52 6.10
N HIS A 61 -10.93 -37.23 6.53
CA HIS A 61 -11.48 -35.87 6.59
C HIS A 61 -10.75 -35.00 7.61
N TYR A 62 -10.45 -35.54 8.78
CA TYR A 62 -9.65 -34.85 9.79
C TYR A 62 -8.23 -34.57 9.28
N GLY A 63 -7.65 -35.52 8.53
CA GLY A 63 -6.36 -35.32 7.86
C GLY A 63 -6.40 -34.19 6.83
N ALA A 64 -7.49 -34.04 6.09
CA ALA A 64 -7.65 -32.94 5.14
C ALA A 64 -7.74 -31.57 5.85
N ILE A 65 -8.48 -31.47 6.96
CA ILE A 65 -8.54 -30.24 7.76
C ILE A 65 -7.15 -29.86 8.26
N LEU A 66 -6.45 -30.81 8.89
CA LEU A 66 -5.11 -30.59 9.41
C LEU A 66 -4.14 -30.18 8.31
N PHE A 67 -4.22 -30.80 7.13
CA PHE A 67 -3.39 -30.44 5.99
C PHE A 67 -3.59 -28.98 5.57
N TRP A 68 -4.85 -28.56 5.34
CA TRP A 68 -5.13 -27.20 4.88
C TRP A 68 -4.86 -26.14 5.94
N LEU A 69 -5.09 -26.46 7.21
CA LEU A 69 -4.71 -25.61 8.34
C LEU A 69 -3.18 -25.41 8.38
N MET A 70 -2.41 -26.51 8.37
CA MET A 70 -0.95 -26.46 8.44
C MET A 70 -0.35 -25.76 7.23
N LEU A 71 -0.92 -25.95 6.04
CA LEU A 71 -0.47 -25.28 4.82
C LEU A 71 -0.67 -23.76 4.88
N ASN A 72 -1.82 -23.30 5.41
CA ASN A 72 -2.08 -21.87 5.58
C ASN A 72 -1.17 -21.27 6.64
N LEU A 73 -1.01 -21.92 7.80
CA LEU A 73 -0.09 -21.47 8.84
C LEU A 73 1.37 -21.43 8.34
N LEU A 74 1.77 -22.38 7.50
CA LEU A 74 3.09 -22.36 6.87
C LEU A 74 3.25 -21.15 5.95
N PHE A 75 2.27 -20.83 5.11
CA PHE A 75 2.34 -19.64 4.24
C PHE A 75 2.43 -18.34 5.06
N GLU A 76 1.66 -18.21 6.14
CA GLU A 76 1.77 -17.06 7.04
C GLU A 76 3.16 -16.94 7.67
N LEU A 77 3.73 -18.06 8.14
CA LEU A 77 5.10 -18.07 8.68
C LEU A 77 6.16 -17.74 7.63
N LEU A 78 5.94 -18.10 6.37
CA LEU A 78 6.86 -17.78 5.28
C LEU A 78 6.79 -16.29 4.89
N GLN A 79 5.64 -15.64 5.01
CA GLN A 79 5.52 -14.20 4.75
C GLN A 79 6.46 -13.36 5.62
N TYR A 80 6.75 -13.82 6.85
CA TYR A 80 7.72 -13.20 7.75
C TYR A 80 9.13 -13.05 7.13
N ASN A 81 9.55 -13.98 6.28
CA ASN A 81 10.89 -14.00 5.70
C ASN A 81 10.96 -13.48 4.25
N PHE A 82 9.81 -13.36 3.56
CA PHE A 82 9.74 -13.07 2.12
C PHE A 82 9.07 -11.71 1.79
N HIS A 83 9.21 -10.72 2.68
CA HIS A 83 8.63 -9.37 2.51
C HIS A 83 7.09 -9.34 2.45
N GLY A 84 6.40 -10.33 3.02
CA GLY A 84 4.96 -10.28 3.26
C GLY A 84 4.62 -9.58 4.58
N VAL A 85 3.36 -9.20 4.77
CA VAL A 85 2.88 -8.62 6.04
C VAL A 85 2.33 -9.76 6.89
N PHE A 86 3.13 -10.24 7.83
CA PHE A 86 2.67 -11.21 8.82
C PHE A 86 1.50 -10.63 9.64
N ASP A 87 0.32 -11.26 9.59
CA ASP A 87 -0.86 -10.84 10.35
C ASP A 87 -1.30 -11.95 11.34
N PRO A 88 -1.19 -11.72 12.65
CA PRO A 88 -1.70 -12.64 13.66
C PRO A 88 -3.21 -12.95 13.52
N MET A 89 -3.98 -12.04 12.91
CA MET A 89 -5.41 -12.23 12.66
C MET A 89 -5.66 -13.32 11.62
N ASP A 90 -4.79 -13.45 10.61
CA ASP A 90 -4.86 -14.54 9.62
C ASP A 90 -4.60 -15.90 10.25
N MET A 91 -3.68 -15.98 11.21
CA MET A 91 -3.46 -17.21 11.99
C MET A 91 -4.70 -17.58 12.81
N ALA A 92 -5.33 -16.60 13.49
CA ALA A 92 -6.55 -16.81 14.25
C ALA A 92 -7.72 -17.25 13.35
N ALA A 93 -7.85 -16.63 12.17
CA ALA A 93 -8.85 -16.96 11.16
C ALA A 93 -8.66 -18.38 10.61
N ALA A 94 -7.41 -18.80 10.35
CA ALA A 94 -7.11 -20.16 9.92
C ALA A 94 -7.52 -21.20 10.97
N LEU A 95 -7.19 -20.96 12.24
CA LEU A 95 -7.57 -21.83 13.35
C LEU A 95 -9.10 -21.93 13.51
N LEU A 96 -9.80 -20.79 13.47
CA LEU A 96 -11.26 -20.75 13.52
C LEU A 96 -11.89 -21.47 12.32
N GLY A 97 -11.32 -21.32 11.13
CA GLY A 97 -11.75 -22.03 9.92
C GLY A 97 -11.61 -23.54 10.06
N GLY A 98 -10.51 -24.01 10.65
CA GLY A 98 -10.30 -25.43 10.96
C GLY A 98 -11.32 -25.98 11.95
N VAL A 99 -11.60 -25.26 13.04
CA VAL A 99 -12.63 -25.63 14.04
C VAL A 99 -14.02 -25.64 13.40
N PHE A 100 -14.33 -24.66 12.56
CA PHE A 100 -15.61 -24.56 11.89
C PHE A 100 -15.82 -25.69 10.86
N ALA A 101 -14.79 -26.00 10.07
CA ALA A 101 -14.81 -27.15 9.17
C ALA A 101 -15.01 -28.46 9.92
N LEU A 102 -14.33 -28.63 11.06
CA LEU A 102 -14.50 -29.79 11.93
C LEU A 102 -15.95 -29.94 12.39
N LEU A 103 -16.57 -28.85 12.85
CA LEU A 103 -17.96 -28.82 13.30
C LEU A 103 -18.96 -29.16 12.18
N ILE A 104 -18.75 -28.63 10.98
CA ILE A 104 -19.59 -28.96 9.81
C ILE A 104 -19.48 -30.44 9.47
N LEU A 105 -18.26 -30.99 9.47
CA LEU A 105 -18.04 -32.38 9.11
C LEU A 105 -18.62 -33.33 10.17
N THR A 106 -18.46 -33.04 11.46
CA THR A 106 -19.01 -33.87 12.55
C THR A 106 -20.54 -33.87 12.55
N LEU A 107 -21.17 -32.70 12.42
CA LEU A 107 -22.63 -32.59 12.30
C LEU A 107 -23.14 -33.29 11.04
N GLY A 108 -22.45 -33.13 9.91
CA GLY A 108 -22.82 -33.80 8.68
C GLY A 108 -22.80 -35.33 8.80
N HIS A 109 -21.82 -35.91 9.50
CA HIS A 109 -21.76 -37.37 9.71
C HIS A 109 -22.95 -37.88 10.53
N HIS A 110 -23.41 -37.11 11.52
CA HIS A 110 -24.58 -37.48 12.33
C HIS A 110 -25.87 -37.49 11.52
N ILE A 111 -26.01 -36.57 10.55
CA ILE A 111 -27.25 -36.40 9.78
C ILE A 111 -27.35 -37.38 8.59
N TYR A 112 -26.22 -37.79 8.00
CA TYR A 112 -26.21 -38.62 6.78
C TYR A 112 -25.27 -39.84 6.88
N PRO A 113 -25.74 -40.99 7.43
CA PRO A 113 -24.92 -42.20 7.52
C PRO A 113 -24.53 -42.78 6.14
N GLN A 114 -23.32 -43.33 6.03
CA GLN A 114 -22.69 -43.70 4.76
C GLN A 114 -23.42 -44.82 3.99
N LYS A 115 -23.74 -44.56 2.72
CA LYS A 115 -24.01 -45.60 1.71
C LYS A 115 -23.12 -45.34 0.49
N TYR A 116 -22.15 -46.22 0.27
CA TYR A 116 -21.13 -46.09 -0.79
C TYR A 116 -21.74 -46.29 -2.19
N ARG A 117 -21.41 -45.41 -3.14
CA ARG A 117 -21.26 -45.76 -4.57
C ARG A 117 -20.56 -44.65 -5.37
N GLU A 118 -19.48 -45.09 -6.05
CA GLU A 118 -18.76 -44.52 -7.20
C GLU A 118 -19.33 -43.26 -7.88
N VAL A 119 -18.68 -42.10 -7.69
CA VAL A 119 -18.60 -41.02 -8.71
C VAL A 119 -17.31 -40.21 -8.47
N HIS A 120 -16.14 -40.72 -8.88
CA HIS A 120 -14.86 -40.05 -8.63
C HIS A 120 -14.29 -39.27 -9.84
N TYR A 121 -14.66 -39.60 -11.09
CA TYR A 121 -13.97 -39.04 -12.27
C TYR A 121 -14.47 -37.66 -12.76
N MET A 122 -15.78 -37.39 -12.73
CA MET A 122 -16.32 -36.07 -13.18
C MET A 122 -16.05 -34.94 -12.19
N ARG A 123 -15.84 -35.25 -10.90
CA ARG A 123 -15.62 -34.26 -9.84
C ARG A 123 -14.19 -33.72 -9.82
N LEU A 124 -13.24 -34.55 -10.24
CA LEU A 124 -11.84 -34.16 -10.41
C LEU A 124 -11.69 -33.11 -11.52
N LYS A 125 -12.45 -33.24 -12.62
CA LYS A 125 -12.46 -32.27 -13.73
C LYS A 125 -12.99 -30.91 -13.30
N LEU A 126 -14.14 -30.86 -12.61
CA LEU A 126 -14.74 -29.58 -12.18
C LEU A 126 -13.88 -28.86 -11.13
N ALA A 127 -13.28 -29.60 -10.19
CA ALA A 127 -12.35 -29.03 -9.20
C ALA A 127 -11.05 -28.54 -9.86
N SER A 128 -10.51 -29.27 -10.85
CA SER A 128 -9.33 -28.83 -11.61
C SER A 128 -9.58 -27.62 -12.50
N THR A 129 -10.79 -27.48 -13.07
CA THR A 129 -11.15 -26.29 -13.87
C THR A 129 -11.34 -25.05 -13.01
N LEU A 130 -11.81 -25.20 -11.76
CA LEU A 130 -11.88 -24.09 -10.81
C LEU A 130 -10.49 -23.70 -10.27
N PHE A 131 -9.57 -24.66 -10.12
CA PHE A 131 -8.18 -24.41 -9.73
C PHE A 131 -7.37 -23.77 -10.88
N ALA A 132 -7.58 -24.19 -12.13
CA ALA A 132 -6.95 -23.59 -13.31
C ALA A 132 -7.48 -22.18 -13.63
N GLY A 133 -8.77 -21.91 -13.36
CA GLY A 133 -9.35 -20.58 -13.54
C GLY A 133 -8.77 -19.51 -12.61
N GLY A 134 -8.29 -19.89 -11.42
CA GLY A 134 -7.57 -19.00 -10.51
C GLY A 134 -6.08 -18.82 -10.84
N LEU A 135 -5.52 -19.70 -11.67
CA LEU A 135 -4.12 -19.65 -12.13
C LEU A 135 -3.95 -18.95 -13.49
N LEU A 136 -5.04 -18.58 -14.17
CA LEU A 136 -4.97 -17.64 -15.29
C LEU A 136 -4.76 -16.22 -14.75
N MET A 137 -3.54 -16.03 -14.28
CA MET A 137 -2.76 -14.81 -14.34
C MET A 137 -3.60 -13.58 -14.68
N SER A 138 -4.07 -12.94 -13.63
CA SER A 138 -4.03 -11.48 -13.56
C SER A 138 -2.58 -11.08 -13.89
N GLY A 139 -2.29 -10.89 -15.17
CA GLY A 139 -1.18 -10.06 -15.57
C GLY A 139 -1.58 -8.65 -15.19
N SER A 140 -1.38 -8.27 -13.94
CA SER A 140 -1.31 -6.86 -13.60
C SER A 140 -0.17 -6.30 -14.45
N VAL A 141 -0.53 -5.59 -15.52
CA VAL A 141 0.43 -4.74 -16.22
C VAL A 141 0.75 -3.65 -15.22
N TYR A 142 1.83 -3.83 -14.46
CA TYR A 142 2.39 -2.74 -13.69
C TYR A 142 2.94 -1.76 -14.72
N LEU A 143 2.27 -0.61 -14.84
CA LEU A 143 2.85 0.53 -15.54
C LEU A 143 4.07 0.93 -14.73
N CYS A 144 5.23 0.59 -15.26
CA CYS A 144 6.50 1.00 -14.72
C CYS A 144 7.00 2.18 -15.55
N TYR A 145 7.46 3.22 -14.88
CA TYR A 145 7.88 4.48 -15.50
C TYR A 145 9.39 4.65 -15.43
N GLU A 146 9.93 5.43 -16.36
CA GLU A 146 11.33 5.83 -16.33
C GLU A 146 11.48 7.13 -15.53
N PRO A 147 12.32 7.17 -14.48
CA PRO A 147 12.51 8.36 -13.67
C PRO A 147 13.27 9.46 -14.43
N VAL A 148 12.77 10.69 -14.33
CA VAL A 148 13.45 11.90 -14.82
C VAL A 148 14.27 12.50 -13.68
N TYR A 149 15.56 12.71 -13.93
CA TYR A 149 16.52 13.16 -12.93
C TYR A 149 16.90 14.64 -13.09
N MET A 150 17.06 15.32 -11.94
CA MET A 150 17.88 16.52 -11.81
C MET A 150 19.21 16.12 -11.16
N SER A 151 20.33 16.42 -11.82
CA SER A 151 21.66 16.09 -11.28
C SER A 151 21.94 16.83 -9.97
N TYR A 152 22.80 16.26 -9.12
CA TYR A 152 23.23 16.91 -7.89
C TYR A 152 23.92 18.26 -8.14
N ASP A 153 24.72 18.36 -9.21
CA ASP A 153 25.35 19.63 -9.59
C ASP A 153 24.31 20.69 -9.96
N THR A 154 23.28 20.32 -10.75
CA THR A 154 22.19 21.24 -11.10
C THR A 154 21.37 21.63 -9.87
N LEU A 155 21.10 20.67 -8.98
CA LEU A 155 20.39 20.93 -7.72
C LEU A 155 21.17 21.95 -6.86
N ARG A 156 22.48 21.74 -6.68
CA ARG A 156 23.37 22.53 -5.81
C ARG A 156 23.77 23.88 -6.41
N THR A 157 23.68 24.04 -7.73
CA THR A 157 23.83 25.34 -8.41
C THR A 157 22.50 26.10 -8.58
N ASN A 158 21.36 25.46 -8.29
CA ASN A 158 20.06 26.12 -8.27
C ASN A 158 19.85 26.88 -6.96
N TYR A 159 20.25 28.15 -6.97
CA TYR A 159 20.12 29.03 -5.82
C TYR A 159 18.67 29.50 -5.61
N PRO A 160 18.22 29.63 -4.34
CA PRO A 160 16.93 30.23 -4.04
C PRO A 160 16.85 31.62 -4.64
N LYS A 161 15.76 31.88 -5.37
CA LYS A 161 15.51 33.16 -6.03
C LYS A 161 14.04 33.52 -5.93
N LEU A 162 13.76 34.81 -6.00
CA LEU A 162 12.39 35.29 -6.08
C LEU A 162 11.89 35.20 -7.53
N SER A 163 10.70 34.65 -7.71
CA SER A 163 10.04 34.55 -9.01
C SER A 163 8.52 34.73 -8.87
N THR A 164 7.80 34.63 -9.99
CA THR A 164 6.34 34.66 -10.02
C THR A 164 5.82 33.26 -10.25
N HIS A 165 5.08 32.72 -9.28
CA HIS A 165 4.46 31.40 -9.39
C HIS A 165 3.09 31.43 -8.72
N ASP A 166 2.04 30.96 -9.40
CA ASP A 166 0.70 30.87 -8.82
C ASP A 166 0.54 29.59 -8.02
N ILE A 167 -0.06 29.72 -6.84
CA ILE A 167 -0.18 28.59 -5.93
C ILE A 167 -1.10 27.53 -6.53
N ALA A 168 -0.56 26.33 -6.73
CA ALA A 168 -1.33 25.18 -7.20
C ALA A 168 -1.71 24.26 -6.04
N LYS A 169 -0.76 24.01 -5.14
CA LYS A 169 -0.93 23.12 -3.99
C LYS A 169 -0.38 23.74 -2.71
N THR A 170 -1.13 23.57 -1.63
CA THR A 170 -0.75 24.08 -0.31
C THR A 170 -0.19 22.95 0.54
N GLY A 171 1.00 23.17 1.10
CA GLY A 171 1.66 22.33 2.09
C GLY A 171 1.71 23.02 3.46
N LYS A 172 2.86 22.95 4.13
CA LYS A 172 3.03 23.54 5.47
C LYS A 172 2.91 25.07 5.42
N ILE A 173 2.23 25.62 6.42
CA ILE A 173 2.09 27.07 6.64
C ILE A 173 2.88 27.44 7.89
N VAL A 174 3.78 28.41 7.77
CA VAL A 174 4.55 28.98 8.86
C VAL A 174 4.21 30.46 8.99
N LEU A 175 3.77 30.89 10.17
CA LEU A 175 3.59 32.30 10.50
C LEU A 175 4.88 32.82 11.13
N TYR A 176 5.47 33.87 10.56
CA TYR A 176 6.62 34.56 11.14
C TYR A 176 6.46 36.07 10.97
N ASN A 177 6.47 36.80 12.08
CA ASN A 177 6.03 38.20 12.16
C ASN A 177 4.62 38.36 11.54
N ASN A 178 4.46 39.28 10.59
CA ASN A 178 3.21 39.51 9.87
C ASN A 178 3.19 38.81 8.50
N TYR A 179 4.01 37.77 8.28
CA TYR A 179 4.07 37.06 7.02
C TYR A 179 3.68 35.58 7.17
N LEU A 180 2.92 35.09 6.20
CA LEU A 180 2.67 33.66 6.01
C LEU A 180 3.63 33.11 4.97
N TYR A 181 4.32 32.04 5.32
CA TYR A 181 5.17 31.26 4.45
C TYR A 181 4.45 29.94 4.17
N VAL A 182 3.95 29.81 2.96
CA VAL A 182 3.13 28.69 2.52
C VAL A 182 3.97 27.85 1.57
N THR A 183 4.37 26.66 2.01
CA THR A 183 5.18 25.75 1.20
C THR A 183 4.29 25.12 0.12
N GLU A 184 4.70 25.19 -1.14
CA GLU A 184 4.15 24.37 -2.21
C GLU A 184 5.10 23.18 -2.43
N PRO A 185 4.67 21.94 -2.10
CA PRO A 185 5.56 20.78 -2.08
C PRO A 185 6.31 20.59 -3.40
N ASN A 186 7.62 20.39 -3.29
CA ASN A 186 8.58 20.22 -4.38
C ASN A 186 8.79 21.43 -5.31
N VAL A 187 8.13 22.56 -5.06
CA VAL A 187 8.16 23.74 -5.93
C VAL A 187 8.83 24.94 -5.24
N GLY A 188 8.42 25.27 -4.02
CA GLY A 188 9.00 26.39 -3.28
C GLY A 188 8.09 26.93 -2.18
N ILE A 189 8.27 28.19 -1.81
CA ILE A 189 7.62 28.81 -0.65
C ILE A 189 6.99 30.14 -1.06
N HIS A 190 5.67 30.21 -0.99
CA HIS A 190 4.91 31.44 -1.20
C HIS A 190 4.94 32.30 0.07
N VAL A 191 5.13 33.60 -0.10
CA VAL A 191 5.15 34.58 0.99
C VAL A 191 3.95 35.51 0.83
N TYR A 192 3.13 35.60 1.87
CA TYR A 192 1.99 36.52 1.92
C TYR A 192 2.16 37.50 3.07
N ASP A 193 1.90 38.79 2.80
CA ASP A 193 1.68 39.78 3.85
C ASP A 193 0.33 39.47 4.52
N ASN A 194 0.36 39.29 5.83
CA ASN A 194 -0.73 38.88 6.68
C ASN A 194 -1.05 39.94 7.75
N GLN A 195 -0.78 41.21 7.47
CA GLN A 195 -1.22 42.34 8.32
C GLN A 195 -2.74 42.39 8.51
N ASP A 196 -3.50 42.01 7.49
CA ASP A 196 -4.94 41.75 7.58
C ASP A 196 -5.20 40.25 7.34
N PRO A 197 -5.40 39.46 8.41
CA PRO A 197 -5.66 38.02 8.29
C PRO A 197 -6.93 37.66 7.51
N ALA A 198 -7.88 38.58 7.37
CA ALA A 198 -9.07 38.35 6.55
C ALA A 198 -8.78 38.48 5.05
N ASN A 199 -7.66 39.11 4.67
CA ASN A 199 -7.28 39.34 3.28
C ASN A 199 -5.75 39.32 3.07
N PRO A 200 -5.08 38.16 3.22
CA PRO A 200 -3.64 38.05 3.00
C PRO A 200 -3.24 38.42 1.57
N GLN A 201 -2.17 39.20 1.41
CA GLN A 201 -1.70 39.69 0.11
C GLN A 201 -0.44 38.96 -0.33
N LYS A 202 -0.43 38.37 -1.54
CA LYS A 202 0.75 37.71 -2.10
C LYS A 202 1.89 38.72 -2.24
N LYS A 203 3.02 38.44 -1.60
CA LYS A 203 4.19 39.34 -1.54
C LYS A 203 5.34 38.85 -2.41
N ALA A 204 5.65 37.56 -2.34
CA ALA A 204 6.75 36.96 -3.09
C ALA A 204 6.57 35.44 -3.23
N PHE A 205 7.36 34.82 -4.09
CA PHE A 205 7.53 33.37 -4.14
C PHE A 205 9.03 33.06 -4.20
N ILE A 206 9.49 32.22 -3.27
CA ILE A 206 10.87 31.74 -3.18
C ILE A 206 10.90 30.39 -3.91
N GLU A 207 11.50 30.36 -5.09
CA GLU A 207 11.70 29.14 -5.86
C GLU A 207 12.76 28.27 -5.16
N LEU A 208 12.34 27.09 -4.70
CA LEU A 208 13.21 26.14 -4.01
C LEU A 208 12.73 24.71 -4.31
N PRO A 209 13.21 24.10 -5.41
CA PRO A 209 12.78 22.77 -5.80
C PRO A 209 13.06 21.73 -4.72
N GLY A 210 12.14 20.78 -4.58
CA GLY A 210 12.25 19.70 -3.60
C GLY A 210 12.00 20.13 -2.15
N SER A 211 11.51 21.35 -1.90
CA SER A 211 11.09 21.76 -0.56
C SER A 211 9.71 21.22 -0.22
N VAL A 212 9.59 20.55 0.92
CA VAL A 212 8.35 20.00 1.47
C VAL A 212 8.10 20.54 2.87
N ASP A 213 9.15 20.82 3.63
CA ASP A 213 9.08 21.34 4.98
C ASP A 213 9.95 22.58 5.15
N SER A 214 9.48 23.51 5.97
CA SER A 214 10.19 24.72 6.33
C SER A 214 9.98 25.12 7.78
N ALA A 215 10.98 25.81 8.33
CA ALA A 215 10.94 26.41 9.65
C ALA A 215 11.64 27.77 9.60
N ILE A 216 11.19 28.70 10.45
CA ILE A 216 11.77 30.04 10.51
C ILE A 216 12.21 30.33 11.93
N LYS A 217 13.42 30.86 12.08
CA LYS A 217 13.96 31.32 13.36
C LYS A 217 14.91 32.49 13.13
N ASP A 218 14.73 33.57 13.90
CA ASP A 218 15.64 34.73 13.91
C ASP A 218 15.94 35.33 12.52
N GLY A 219 14.92 35.39 11.65
CA GLY A 219 15.04 35.92 10.29
C GLY A 219 15.64 34.94 9.27
N MET A 220 15.91 33.70 9.68
CA MET A 220 16.44 32.65 8.84
C MET A 220 15.36 31.61 8.54
N LEU A 221 15.13 31.37 7.26
CA LEU A 221 14.27 30.32 6.73
C LEU A 221 15.12 29.07 6.46
N TYR A 222 14.80 28.01 7.16
CA TYR A 222 15.38 26.68 7.00
C TYR A 222 14.39 25.85 6.20
N ALA A 223 14.79 25.36 5.05
CA ALA A 223 13.95 24.56 4.19
C ALA A 223 14.74 23.37 3.64
N ASP A 224 14.08 22.23 3.50
CA ASP A 224 14.63 21.12 2.73
C ASP A 224 14.66 21.44 1.23
N SER A 225 15.59 20.82 0.53
CA SER A 225 15.64 20.79 -0.93
C SER A 225 16.10 19.39 -1.33
N PHE A 226 15.12 18.47 -1.40
CA PHE A 226 15.35 17.02 -1.48
C PHE A 226 16.22 16.49 -0.33
N ILE A 227 17.51 16.31 -0.59
CA ILE A 227 18.49 15.75 0.34
C ILE A 227 19.29 16.81 1.10
N ASP A 228 19.20 18.07 0.66
CA ASP A 228 19.97 19.17 1.20
C ASP A 228 19.11 20.01 2.18
N LEU A 229 19.77 20.67 3.13
CA LEU A 229 19.17 21.72 3.95
C LEU A 229 19.64 23.07 3.42
N VAL A 230 18.70 23.95 3.09
CA VAL A 230 18.97 25.30 2.59
C VAL A 230 18.55 26.33 3.63
N VAL A 231 19.46 27.26 3.92
CA VAL A 231 19.25 28.36 4.87
C VAL A 231 19.24 29.67 4.12
N ILE A 232 18.13 30.39 4.21
CA ILE A 232 17.87 31.63 3.49
C ILE A 232 17.63 32.75 4.50
N ASP A 233 18.39 33.83 4.40
CA ASP A 233 18.09 35.06 5.12
C ASP A 233 16.91 35.75 4.44
N ILE A 234 15.83 35.92 5.20
CA ILE A 234 14.56 36.53 4.78
C ILE A 234 14.31 37.85 5.51
N SER A 235 15.33 38.42 6.17
CA SER A 235 15.21 39.68 6.92
C SER A 235 14.82 40.87 6.05
N THR A 236 15.17 40.86 4.75
CA THR A 236 14.83 41.90 3.76
C THR A 236 13.74 41.48 2.78
N ILE A 237 12.93 40.47 3.10
CA ILE A 237 11.84 39.99 2.23
C ILE A 237 10.78 41.07 1.94
N ALA A 238 10.58 42.01 2.87
CA ALA A 238 9.68 43.15 2.70
C ALA A 238 10.11 44.06 1.53
N GLU A 239 11.42 44.14 1.28
CA GLU A 239 12.07 44.89 0.20
C GLU A 239 12.17 44.07 -1.10
N GLY A 240 11.74 42.80 -1.07
CA GLY A 240 11.83 41.90 -2.23
C GLY A 240 13.23 41.33 -2.43
N ASN A 241 13.98 41.10 -1.35
CA ASN A 241 15.30 40.48 -1.40
C ASN A 241 15.36 39.25 -0.49
N ILE A 242 16.22 38.29 -0.87
CA ILE A 242 16.61 37.14 -0.06
C ILE A 242 18.10 36.89 -0.25
N THR A 243 18.76 36.26 0.72
CA THR A 243 20.15 35.87 0.58
C THR A 243 20.32 34.41 0.97
N LEU A 244 20.95 33.61 0.10
CA LEU A 244 21.40 32.27 0.48
C LEU A 244 22.53 32.40 1.51
N VAL A 245 22.31 31.88 2.72
CA VAL A 245 23.31 31.86 3.79
C VAL A 245 24.18 30.62 3.66
N SER A 246 23.55 29.46 3.53
CA SER A 246 24.26 28.19 3.39
C SER A 246 23.37 27.12 2.78
N ARG A 247 24.00 26.15 2.14
CA ARG A 247 23.40 24.86 1.81
C ARG A 247 24.25 23.77 2.45
N LEU A 248 23.62 22.94 3.27
CA LEU A 248 24.25 21.75 3.83
C LEU A 248 23.80 20.57 2.98
N GLU A 249 24.77 19.92 2.35
CA GLU A 249 24.53 18.81 1.43
C GLU A 249 24.29 17.50 2.21
N ASP A 250 23.46 16.62 1.66
CA ASP A 250 23.28 15.24 2.15
C ASP A 250 22.84 15.13 3.63
N VAL A 251 22.04 16.10 4.10
CA VAL A 251 21.52 16.15 5.48
C VAL A 251 20.35 15.19 5.67
N PHE A 252 19.50 15.06 4.66
CA PHE A 252 18.30 14.22 4.70
C PHE A 252 18.49 12.91 3.95
N LYS A 253 17.79 11.87 4.39
CA LYS A 253 17.76 10.60 3.66
C LYS A 253 17.03 10.78 2.34
N TYR A 254 17.66 10.36 1.25
CA TYR A 254 17.04 10.44 -0.07
C TYR A 254 15.76 9.60 -0.15
N ASN A 255 14.65 10.27 -0.48
CA ASN A 255 13.39 9.63 -0.80
C ASN A 255 13.11 9.74 -2.31
N ALA A 256 13.32 8.62 -3.01
CA ALA A 256 13.06 8.52 -4.44
C ALA A 256 11.59 8.70 -4.81
N TYR A 257 10.68 8.60 -3.84
CA TYR A 257 9.24 8.76 -4.02
C TYR A 257 8.71 10.10 -3.50
N GLN A 258 9.56 11.09 -3.23
CA GLN A 258 9.14 12.38 -2.68
C GLN A 258 8.19 13.17 -3.60
N VAL A 259 8.38 13.07 -4.91
CA VAL A 259 7.56 13.80 -5.89
C VAL A 259 6.22 13.13 -6.18
N PHE A 260 5.93 11.99 -5.54
CA PHE A 260 4.73 11.20 -5.77
C PHE A 260 3.76 11.41 -4.61
N GLU A 261 2.54 11.84 -4.92
CA GLU A 261 1.59 12.27 -3.89
C GLU A 261 0.79 11.09 -3.32
N ASP A 262 0.26 10.23 -4.20
CA ASP A 262 -0.73 9.20 -3.81
C ASP A 262 -0.42 7.79 -4.36
N GLU A 263 0.59 7.65 -5.22
CA GLU A 263 0.91 6.38 -5.87
C GLU A 263 2.41 6.11 -5.82
N TYR A 264 2.81 4.87 -5.49
CA TYR A 264 4.20 4.42 -5.55
C TYR A 264 4.38 3.65 -6.85
N PRO A 265 4.65 4.31 -7.99
CA PRO A 265 4.82 3.60 -9.24
C PRO A 265 6.03 2.69 -9.18
N CYS A 266 5.97 1.63 -9.98
CA CYS A 266 7.15 0.88 -10.34
C CYS A 266 8.08 1.82 -11.13
N LEU A 267 9.32 2.01 -10.67
CA LEU A 267 10.33 2.80 -11.38
C LEU A 267 11.39 1.85 -11.94
N ILE A 268 11.57 1.84 -13.27
CA ILE A 268 12.59 1.00 -13.91
C ILE A 268 13.92 1.74 -13.90
N GLY A 269 15.00 1.01 -13.60
CA GLY A 269 16.35 1.54 -13.80
C GLY A 269 16.72 2.70 -12.86
N LYS A 270 16.15 2.72 -11.66
CA LYS A 270 16.49 3.69 -10.62
C LYS A 270 18.01 3.70 -10.40
N ASP A 271 18.61 4.86 -10.59
CA ASP A 271 20.03 5.12 -10.41
C ASP A 271 20.22 6.39 -9.57
N GLU A 272 20.63 6.21 -8.31
CA GLU A 272 20.84 7.32 -7.37
C GLU A 272 22.06 8.16 -7.74
N THR A 273 22.96 7.67 -8.60
CA THR A 273 24.13 8.45 -9.03
C THR A 273 23.78 9.56 -10.01
N LYS A 274 22.59 9.50 -10.64
CA LYS A 274 22.12 10.50 -11.60
C LYS A 274 21.56 11.76 -10.95
N GLY A 275 21.25 11.73 -9.66
CA GLY A 275 20.68 12.86 -8.91
C GLY A 275 19.33 12.55 -8.27
N VAL A 276 18.53 13.59 -8.07
CA VAL A 276 17.19 13.51 -7.46
C VAL A 276 16.12 13.33 -8.53
N ILE A 277 15.04 12.62 -8.21
CA ILE A 277 13.95 12.35 -9.15
C ILE A 277 12.98 13.51 -9.07
N ILE A 278 12.67 14.10 -10.23
CA ILE A 278 11.80 15.28 -10.35
C ILE A 278 10.50 15.01 -11.13
N ALA A 279 10.48 13.96 -11.95
CA ALA A 279 9.32 13.53 -12.74
C ALA A 279 9.51 12.08 -13.20
N TYR A 280 8.59 11.57 -14.03
CA TYR A 280 8.66 10.26 -14.65
C TYR A 280 7.94 10.27 -16.01
N GLU A 281 8.33 9.35 -16.90
CA GLU A 281 7.75 9.15 -18.24
C GLU A 281 7.36 7.69 -18.51
#